data_AF-A0A3N5U3I7-F1
#
_entry.id   AF-A0A3N5U3I7-F1
#
_cell.length_a   1.000
_cell.length_b   1.000
_cell.length_c   1.000
_cell.angle_alpha   90.00
_cell.angle_beta   90.00
_cell.angle_gamma   90.00
#
_symmetry.space_group_name_H-M   'P 1'
#
loop_
_entity.id
_entity.type
_entity.pdbx_description
1 polymer ?
#
loop_
_entity_poly.entity_id
_entity_poly.type
_entity_poly.pdbx_seq_one_letter_code
_entity_poly.pdbx_strand_id
1 'polypeptide(L)'
;MGMTGQAMAAQVASTFPADDAVNVSVNLTAVSITFSEVMGLSSSYTTDVDFWGPLGGPTWSADRKTLTITRINQEPLPAGVTLKFSLFNIRDANDNLLSHPGQEPGQYSFSFMVGTSVDAIPGVVVTIPANGAAGISRSLSKVTITFTEPMDRCCSSIASSFPESNGTWSQDHRQFYWTRKDTSTKLLPGFTYTFVLNGIRNLERRYHGPRSGGIEPFKSLADC
;
A
#
# COMPACT_ATOMS: atom_id res chain seq x y z
N MET A 1 48.89 -20.30 0.15
CA MET A 1 48.47 -18.89 -0.03
C MET A 1 46.99 -18.92 -0.37
N GLY A 2 46.13 -19.05 0.64
CA GLY A 2 44.69 -19.22 0.46
C GLY A 2 44.00 -17.88 0.56
N MET A 3 43.26 -17.51 -0.49
CA MET A 3 42.46 -16.30 -0.51
C MET A 3 41.39 -16.39 0.58
N THR A 4 41.51 -15.56 1.61
CA THR A 4 40.43 -15.25 2.54
C THR A 4 39.32 -14.59 1.74
N GLY A 5 38.21 -15.29 1.53
CA GLY A 5 36.99 -14.70 0.97
C GLY A 5 36.53 -13.59 1.90
N GLN A 6 36.85 -12.35 1.54
CA GLN A 6 36.33 -11.18 2.21
C GLN A 6 34.80 -11.23 2.05
N ALA A 7 34.07 -11.34 3.16
CA ALA A 7 32.62 -11.24 3.13
C ALA A 7 32.27 -9.93 2.41
N MET A 8 31.48 -10.02 1.34
CA MET A 8 31.04 -8.85 0.59
C MET A 8 30.31 -7.94 1.57
N ALA A 9 30.72 -6.68 1.70
CA ALA A 9 30.02 -5.73 2.56
C ALA A 9 28.58 -5.55 2.06
N ALA A 10 27.64 -5.38 2.99
CA ALA A 10 26.25 -5.13 2.67
C ALA A 10 26.08 -3.98 1.66
N GLN A 11 25.13 -4.15 0.74
CA GLN A 11 24.78 -3.15 -0.28
C GLN A 11 23.29 -2.86 -0.25
N VAL A 12 22.88 -1.71 -0.76
CA VAL A 12 21.48 -1.45 -1.08
C VAL A 12 21.12 -2.18 -2.37
N ALA A 13 20.14 -3.07 -2.29
CA ALA A 13 19.61 -3.82 -3.42
C ALA A 13 18.50 -3.05 -4.14
N SER A 14 17.64 -2.33 -3.41
CA SER A 14 16.59 -1.49 -3.99
C SER A 14 16.02 -0.50 -2.98
N THR A 15 15.36 0.54 -3.49
CA THR A 15 14.53 1.47 -2.72
C THR A 15 13.12 1.54 -3.29
N PHE A 16 12.16 1.87 -2.43
CA PHE A 16 10.83 2.30 -2.83
C PHE A 16 10.48 3.63 -2.16
N PRO A 17 10.18 4.70 -2.92
CA PRO A 17 10.38 4.82 -4.35
C PRO A 17 11.83 4.54 -4.79
N ALA A 18 12.02 4.14 -6.04
CA ALA A 18 13.36 3.97 -6.60
C ALA A 18 14.11 5.31 -6.57
N ASP A 19 15.44 5.26 -6.51
CA ASP A 19 16.26 6.46 -6.65
C ASP A 19 15.99 7.14 -8.00
N ASP A 20 15.90 8.47 -7.98
CA ASP A 20 15.48 9.34 -9.08
C ASP A 20 14.08 9.06 -9.64
N ALA A 21 13.23 8.34 -8.91
CA ALA A 21 11.85 8.10 -9.34
C ALA A 21 11.08 9.43 -9.51
N VAL A 22 10.29 9.52 -10.56
CA VAL A 22 9.42 10.66 -10.85
C VAL A 22 7.95 10.27 -10.73
N ASN A 23 7.10 11.27 -10.56
CA ASN A 23 5.65 11.08 -10.45
C ASN A 23 5.25 10.15 -9.29
N VAL A 24 5.97 10.24 -8.17
CA VAL A 24 5.65 9.52 -6.94
C VAL A 24 4.38 10.08 -6.32
N SER A 25 3.51 9.21 -5.80
CA SER A 25 2.23 9.61 -5.21
C SER A 25 2.40 10.65 -4.10
N VAL A 26 1.56 11.70 -4.12
CA VAL A 26 1.45 12.67 -3.00
C VAL A 26 1.02 11.98 -1.70
N ASN A 27 0.39 10.82 -1.77
CA ASN A 27 -0.04 10.08 -0.60
C ASN A 27 1.01 9.12 -0.03
N LEU A 28 2.24 9.09 -0.56
CA LEU A 28 3.27 8.14 -0.13
C LEU A 28 3.50 8.18 1.40
N THR A 29 3.05 7.15 2.10
CA THR A 29 3.08 7.11 3.57
C THR A 29 4.38 6.54 4.15
N ALA A 30 5.17 5.86 3.32
CA ALA A 30 6.44 5.27 3.74
C ALA A 30 7.42 5.14 2.58
N VAL A 31 8.70 5.15 2.90
CA VAL A 31 9.78 4.67 2.02
C VAL A 31 10.33 3.35 2.55
N SER A 32 10.86 2.51 1.66
CA SER A 32 11.59 1.31 2.05
C SER A 32 12.94 1.20 1.36
N ILE A 33 13.89 0.59 2.06
CA ILE A 33 15.24 0.30 1.59
C ILE A 33 15.49 -1.19 1.82
N THR A 34 15.76 -1.92 0.74
CA THR A 34 16.09 -3.35 0.77
C THR A 34 17.59 -3.52 0.61
N PHE A 35 18.20 -4.30 1.49
CA PHE A 35 19.64 -4.59 1.51
C PHE A 35 19.93 -5.99 0.96
N SER A 36 21.15 -6.20 0.47
CA SER A 36 21.61 -7.50 -0.04
C SER A 36 21.62 -8.59 1.02
N GLU A 37 21.75 -8.21 2.28
CA GLU A 37 21.92 -9.11 3.42
C GLU A 37 21.27 -8.60 4.71
N VAL A 38 21.41 -9.38 5.77
CA VAL A 38 20.84 -9.11 7.09
C VAL A 38 21.59 -7.95 7.74
N MET A 39 20.86 -6.92 8.15
CA MET A 39 21.43 -5.70 8.73
C MET A 39 21.42 -5.68 10.26
N GLY A 40 22.26 -4.81 10.83
CA GLY A 40 22.16 -4.40 12.22
C GLY A 40 20.87 -3.60 12.48
N LEU A 41 20.40 -3.60 13.74
CA LEU A 41 19.14 -2.94 14.09
C LEU A 41 19.26 -1.42 14.25
N SER A 42 20.47 -0.92 14.51
CA SER A 42 20.75 0.51 14.60
C SER A 42 20.75 1.13 13.20
N SER A 43 19.90 2.12 12.99
CA SER A 43 19.93 2.97 11.80
C SER A 43 19.85 4.43 12.23
N SER A 44 20.64 5.28 11.57
CA SER A 44 20.50 6.73 11.67
C SER A 44 20.14 7.25 10.29
N TYR A 45 19.21 8.19 10.21
CA TYR A 45 18.76 8.73 8.93
C TYR A 45 18.24 10.16 9.09
N THR A 46 18.17 10.86 7.98
CA THR A 46 17.59 12.20 7.84
C THR A 46 16.74 12.25 6.57
N THR A 47 15.77 13.16 6.55
CA THR A 47 14.90 13.45 5.41
C THR A 47 14.62 14.95 5.36
N ASP A 48 14.09 15.45 4.24
CA ASP A 48 13.53 16.78 4.14
C ASP A 48 12.26 16.89 5.00
N VAL A 49 12.45 17.11 6.31
CA VAL A 49 11.37 17.08 7.31
C VAL A 49 10.27 18.09 7.05
N ASP A 50 10.60 19.20 6.39
CA ASP A 50 9.65 20.27 6.04
C ASP A 50 8.60 19.80 5.02
N PHE A 51 8.95 18.81 4.19
CA PHE A 51 8.06 18.26 3.17
C PHE A 51 7.55 16.87 3.53
N TRP A 52 8.39 16.02 4.12
CA TRP A 52 8.00 14.66 4.54
C TRP A 52 7.13 14.65 5.80
N GLY A 53 7.31 15.65 6.67
CA GLY A 53 6.61 15.75 7.94
C GLY A 53 7.25 14.90 9.07
N PRO A 54 6.59 14.84 10.24
CA PRO A 54 7.09 14.11 11.40
C PRO A 54 7.27 12.63 11.11
N LEU A 55 8.41 12.09 11.53
CA LEU A 55 8.81 10.71 11.30
C LEU A 55 8.19 9.76 12.31
N GLY A 56 7.71 8.61 11.81
CA GLY A 56 7.48 7.43 12.61
C GLY A 56 8.81 6.75 12.94
N GLY A 57 8.82 5.91 13.96
CA GLY A 57 9.99 5.06 14.23
C GLY A 57 10.25 4.13 13.03
N PRO A 58 11.52 3.96 12.59
CA PRO A 58 11.82 3.04 11.52
C PRO A 58 11.48 1.61 11.95
N THR A 59 11.01 0.79 11.02
CA THR A 59 10.72 -0.63 11.26
C THR A 59 11.55 -1.51 10.35
N TRP A 60 12.04 -2.62 10.89
CA TRP A 60 12.73 -3.64 10.13
C TRP A 60 11.78 -4.78 9.79
N SER A 61 11.90 -5.35 8.59
CA SER A 61 11.33 -6.65 8.27
C SER A 61 11.86 -7.74 9.20
N ALA A 62 11.13 -8.84 9.34
CA ALA A 62 11.51 -9.93 10.25
C ALA A 62 12.87 -10.56 9.90
N ASP A 63 13.24 -10.57 8.61
CA ASP A 63 14.54 -11.03 8.12
C ASP A 63 15.66 -9.97 8.22
N ARG A 64 15.34 -8.77 8.70
CA ARG A 64 16.22 -7.59 8.83
C ARG A 64 16.91 -7.18 7.53
N LYS A 65 16.26 -7.44 6.39
CA LYS A 65 16.75 -7.00 5.07
C LYS A 65 16.06 -5.75 4.55
N THR A 66 14.93 -5.36 5.12
CA THR A 66 14.16 -4.20 4.65
C THR A 66 13.93 -3.23 5.79
N LEU A 67 14.41 -2.01 5.65
CA LEU A 67 14.12 -0.88 6.53
C LEU A 67 12.94 -0.10 5.94
N THR A 68 11.92 0.17 6.75
CA THR A 68 10.77 1.00 6.39
C THR A 68 10.74 2.25 7.25
N ILE A 69 10.65 3.42 6.62
CA ILE A 69 10.54 4.72 7.29
C ILE A 69 9.17 5.29 6.94
N THR A 70 8.32 5.43 7.95
CA THR A 70 6.93 5.88 7.80
C THR A 70 6.81 7.35 8.22
N ARG A 71 5.96 8.14 7.55
CA ARG A 71 5.55 9.46 8.07
C ARG A 71 4.35 9.33 9.00
N ILE A 72 4.36 10.05 10.12
CA ILE A 72 3.21 10.11 11.05
C ILE A 72 2.10 10.97 10.45
N ASN A 73 2.46 12.11 9.86
CA ASN A 73 1.49 12.98 9.22
C ASN A 73 0.95 12.32 7.95
N GLN A 74 -0.36 12.28 7.79
CA GLN A 74 -1.02 11.65 6.64
C GLN A 74 -1.51 12.69 5.62
N GLU A 75 -1.25 13.98 5.84
CA GLU A 75 -1.50 15.02 4.83
C GLU A 75 -0.70 14.74 3.55
N PRO A 76 -1.27 14.98 2.35
CA PRO A 76 -0.56 14.80 1.09
C PRO A 76 0.76 15.57 1.05
N LEU A 77 1.80 14.94 0.49
CA LEU A 77 3.07 15.59 0.19
C LEU A 77 2.83 16.72 -0.81
N PRO A 78 3.58 17.83 -0.70
CA PRO A 78 3.54 18.89 -1.70
C PRO A 78 3.83 18.34 -3.10
N ALA A 79 2.98 18.64 -4.06
CA ALA A 79 3.15 18.20 -5.44
C ALA A 79 4.35 18.91 -6.09
N GLY A 80 5.12 18.19 -6.92
CA GLY A 80 6.23 18.75 -7.68
C GLY A 80 7.50 19.05 -6.87
N VAL A 81 7.61 18.57 -5.63
CA VAL A 81 8.85 18.68 -4.83
C VAL A 81 9.70 17.41 -4.97
N THR A 82 11.01 17.56 -4.88
CA THR A 82 11.94 16.43 -4.73
C THR A 82 12.22 16.22 -3.24
N LEU A 83 12.02 14.99 -2.78
CA LEU A 83 12.36 14.57 -1.43
C LEU A 83 13.65 13.77 -1.44
N LYS A 84 14.55 14.06 -0.50
CA LYS A 84 15.78 13.30 -0.29
C LYS A 84 15.78 12.58 1.06
N PHE A 85 16.28 11.35 1.05
CA PHE A 85 16.58 10.58 2.26
C PHE A 85 18.07 10.30 2.31
N SER A 86 18.67 10.44 3.49
CA SER A 86 20.08 10.09 3.73
C SER A 86 20.18 9.23 4.97
N LEU A 87 20.83 8.07 4.84
CA LEU A 87 21.12 7.14 5.91
C LEU A 87 22.59 7.26 6.32
N PHE A 88 22.88 7.08 7.60
CA PHE A 88 24.20 7.24 8.19
C PHE A 88 24.52 6.09 9.14
N ASN A 89 25.82 5.74 9.20
CA ASN A 89 26.36 4.71 10.08
C ASN A 89 25.60 3.38 9.97
N ILE A 90 25.15 3.02 8.76
CA ILE A 90 24.45 1.76 8.50
C ILE A 90 25.45 0.61 8.50
N ARG A 91 25.10 -0.46 9.22
CA ARG A 91 25.95 -1.63 9.44
C ARG A 91 25.22 -2.94 9.21
N ASP A 92 25.95 -3.93 8.74
CA ASP A 92 25.45 -5.31 8.64
C ASP A 92 25.37 -5.99 10.03
N ALA A 93 24.92 -7.24 10.07
CA ALA A 93 24.85 -8.01 11.32
C ALA A 93 26.22 -8.35 11.94
N ASN A 94 27.31 -8.16 11.21
CA ASN A 94 28.70 -8.38 11.63
C ASN A 94 29.44 -7.08 11.94
N ASP A 95 28.72 -5.95 12.04
CA ASP A 95 29.23 -4.60 12.31
C ASP A 95 30.06 -3.97 11.17
N ASN A 96 30.08 -4.55 9.97
CA ASN A 96 30.71 -3.91 8.81
C ASN A 96 29.83 -2.78 8.28
N LEU A 97 30.47 -1.68 7.85
CA LEU A 97 29.77 -0.56 7.22
C LEU A 97 29.17 -0.96 5.87
N LEU A 98 27.98 -0.43 5.59
CA LEU A 98 27.36 -0.48 4.27
C LEU A 98 28.33 0.04 3.20
N SER A 99 28.39 -0.63 2.06
CA SER A 99 29.15 -0.21 0.89
C SER A 99 28.21 0.05 -0.27
N HIS A 100 28.29 1.23 -0.89
CA HIS A 100 27.53 1.54 -2.09
C HIS A 100 28.39 2.40 -3.04
N PRO A 101 28.42 2.10 -4.36
CA PRO A 101 29.18 2.90 -5.31
C PRO A 101 28.81 4.38 -5.25
N GLY A 102 29.81 5.26 -5.17
CA GLY A 102 29.61 6.71 -5.14
C GLY A 102 29.09 7.28 -3.83
N GLN A 103 29.04 6.49 -2.75
CA GLN A 103 28.67 6.94 -1.40
C GLN A 103 29.81 6.63 -0.41
N GLU A 104 29.93 7.44 0.65
CA GLU A 104 30.86 7.18 1.74
C GLU A 104 30.47 5.89 2.50
N PRO A 105 31.44 5.12 3.04
CA PRO A 105 31.13 3.92 3.81
C PRO A 105 30.15 4.19 4.96
N GLY A 106 29.12 3.36 5.07
CA GLY A 106 28.05 3.51 6.06
C GLY A 106 27.00 4.55 5.70
N GLN A 107 27.11 5.19 4.54
CA GLN A 107 26.14 6.18 4.05
C GLN A 107 25.43 5.68 2.80
N TYR A 108 24.20 6.15 2.65
CA TYR A 108 23.43 5.97 1.44
C TYR A 108 22.41 7.10 1.34
N SER A 109 22.25 7.66 0.15
CA SER A 109 21.19 8.63 -0.11
C SER A 109 20.46 8.29 -1.39
N PHE A 110 19.16 8.59 -1.40
CA PHE A 110 18.31 8.48 -2.56
C PHE A 110 17.30 9.62 -2.57
N SER A 111 16.77 9.94 -3.74
CA SER A 111 15.76 10.98 -3.89
C SER A 111 14.67 10.58 -4.86
N PHE A 112 13.52 11.27 -4.78
CA PHE A 112 12.43 11.08 -5.73
C PHE A 112 11.59 12.35 -5.84
N MET A 113 10.99 12.57 -7.01
CA MET A 113 10.09 13.68 -7.28
C MET A 113 8.63 13.27 -7.07
N VAL A 114 7.96 13.97 -6.15
CA VAL A 114 6.52 13.87 -5.94
C VAL A 114 5.81 14.39 -7.19
N GLY A 115 4.89 13.59 -7.73
CA GLY A 115 4.14 13.94 -8.92
C GLY A 115 3.37 15.24 -8.77
N THR A 116 3.15 15.90 -9.90
CA THR A 116 2.29 17.09 -10.00
C THR A 116 0.81 16.72 -10.10
N SER A 117 0.52 15.42 -10.22
CA SER A 117 -0.82 14.87 -10.28
C SER A 117 -1.43 14.93 -8.88
N VAL A 118 -2.50 15.72 -8.71
CA VAL A 118 -3.36 15.61 -7.53
C VAL A 118 -3.81 14.16 -7.45
N ASP A 119 -3.62 13.51 -6.30
CA ASP A 119 -4.15 12.16 -6.09
C ASP A 119 -5.63 12.16 -6.44
N ALA A 120 -5.97 11.40 -7.49
CA ALA A 120 -7.35 11.31 -7.92
C ALA A 120 -8.06 10.41 -6.91
N ILE A 121 -9.12 10.92 -6.28
CA ILE A 121 -9.97 10.14 -5.37
C ILE A 121 -10.26 8.77 -6.02
N PRO A 122 -10.01 7.64 -5.31
CA PRO A 122 -10.18 6.32 -5.89
C PRO A 122 -11.57 6.15 -6.48
N GLY A 123 -11.63 5.81 -7.76
CA GLY A 123 -12.86 5.74 -8.54
C GLY A 123 -13.18 4.32 -9.00
N VAL A 124 -14.46 4.05 -9.27
CA VAL A 124 -14.87 2.84 -10.00
C VAL A 124 -14.69 3.09 -11.49
N VAL A 125 -13.90 2.24 -12.16
CA VAL A 125 -13.63 2.32 -13.59
C VAL A 125 -14.63 1.46 -14.38
N VAL A 126 -14.92 0.25 -13.90
CA VAL A 126 -15.85 -0.66 -14.57
C VAL A 126 -16.57 -1.56 -13.57
N THR A 127 -17.83 -1.88 -13.87
CA THR A 127 -18.58 -2.94 -13.20
C THR A 127 -19.01 -4.00 -14.22
N ILE A 128 -19.06 -5.25 -13.79
CA ILE A 128 -19.58 -6.36 -14.59
C ILE A 128 -20.62 -7.11 -13.74
N PRO A 129 -21.91 -7.09 -14.10
CA PRO A 129 -22.50 -6.35 -15.21
C PRO A 129 -22.29 -4.82 -15.12
N ALA A 130 -22.35 -4.14 -16.27
CA ALA A 130 -22.27 -2.68 -16.32
C ALA A 130 -23.40 -2.05 -15.50
N ASN A 131 -23.12 -0.89 -14.88
CA ASN A 131 -24.14 -0.16 -14.12
C ASN A 131 -25.36 0.15 -15.01
N GLY A 132 -26.56 -0.15 -14.52
CA GLY A 132 -27.81 0.02 -15.28
C GLY A 132 -28.06 -1.04 -16.36
N ALA A 133 -27.24 -2.09 -16.48
CA ALA A 133 -27.46 -3.13 -17.48
C ALA A 133 -28.78 -3.90 -17.23
N ALA A 134 -29.56 -4.07 -18.29
CA ALA A 134 -30.82 -4.81 -18.30
C ALA A 134 -30.65 -6.16 -19.03
N GLY A 135 -31.63 -7.06 -18.88
CA GLY A 135 -31.62 -8.36 -19.57
C GLY A 135 -30.54 -9.32 -19.08
N ILE A 136 -29.98 -9.09 -17.89
CA ILE A 136 -28.95 -9.93 -17.31
C ILE A 136 -29.49 -11.32 -16.99
N SER A 137 -28.68 -12.35 -17.29
CA SER A 137 -29.04 -13.74 -17.00
C SER A 137 -29.38 -13.92 -15.53
N ARG A 138 -30.51 -14.56 -15.26
CA ARG A 138 -30.95 -14.90 -13.90
C ARG A 138 -30.05 -15.94 -13.23
N SER A 139 -29.11 -16.52 -13.98
CA SER A 139 -28.07 -17.41 -13.48
C SER A 139 -26.77 -16.69 -13.14
N LEU A 140 -26.73 -15.35 -13.19
CA LEU A 140 -25.55 -14.58 -12.80
C LEU A 140 -25.10 -14.98 -11.40
N SER A 141 -23.86 -15.44 -11.30
CA SER A 141 -23.23 -15.93 -10.08
C SER A 141 -22.28 -14.91 -9.46
N LYS A 142 -21.77 -13.95 -10.24
CA LYS A 142 -20.70 -13.04 -9.84
C LYS A 142 -20.92 -11.63 -10.37
N VAL A 143 -20.60 -10.65 -9.54
CA VAL A 143 -20.41 -9.25 -9.92
C VAL A 143 -18.94 -8.87 -9.70
N THR A 144 -18.37 -8.09 -10.62
CA THR A 144 -17.01 -7.56 -10.51
C THR A 144 -17.05 -6.04 -10.51
N ILE A 145 -16.22 -5.42 -9.68
CA ILE A 145 -16.01 -3.96 -9.63
C ILE A 145 -14.51 -3.72 -9.77
N THR A 146 -14.11 -2.84 -10.69
CA THR A 146 -12.70 -2.48 -10.91
C THR A 146 -12.46 -1.03 -10.54
N PHE A 147 -11.37 -0.76 -9.84
CA PHE A 147 -11.00 0.55 -9.33
C PHE A 147 -9.82 1.17 -10.08
N THR A 148 -9.69 2.49 -9.99
CA THR A 148 -8.56 3.26 -10.58
C THR A 148 -7.21 2.86 -10.00
N GLU A 149 -7.21 2.37 -8.76
CA GLU A 149 -6.03 2.04 -7.97
C GLU A 149 -6.29 0.89 -6.98
N PRO A 150 -5.23 0.32 -6.36
CA PRO A 150 -5.36 -0.70 -5.32
C PRO A 150 -6.12 -0.23 -4.07
N MET A 151 -7.16 -0.97 -3.67
CA MET A 151 -8.03 -0.60 -2.55
C MET A 151 -7.70 -1.33 -1.24
N ASP A 152 -8.10 -0.72 -0.13
CA ASP A 152 -7.96 -1.24 1.22
C ASP A 152 -9.01 -2.33 1.56
N ARG A 153 -8.53 -3.49 2.03
CA ARG A 153 -9.36 -4.63 2.49
C ARG A 153 -10.22 -4.39 3.75
N CYS A 154 -9.86 -3.48 4.65
CA CYS A 154 -10.40 -3.42 6.03
C CYS A 154 -11.47 -2.34 6.24
N CYS A 155 -11.76 -1.51 5.25
CA CYS A 155 -12.72 -0.40 5.39
C CYS A 155 -13.86 -0.44 4.37
N SER A 156 -13.92 -1.43 3.49
CA SER A 156 -15.00 -1.55 2.52
C SER A 156 -16.30 -2.06 3.17
N SER A 157 -17.34 -1.25 3.16
CA SER A 157 -18.71 -1.70 3.42
C SER A 157 -19.48 -1.70 2.10
N ILE A 158 -20.12 -2.82 1.79
CA ILE A 158 -20.93 -2.95 0.58
C ILE A 158 -22.33 -3.30 1.01
N ALA A 159 -23.24 -2.33 0.92
CA ALA A 159 -24.66 -2.59 1.04
C ALA A 159 -25.18 -3.08 -0.31
N SER A 160 -25.95 -4.16 -0.31
CA SER A 160 -26.46 -4.72 -1.56
C SER A 160 -27.83 -5.38 -1.37
N SER A 161 -28.68 -5.28 -2.39
CA SER A 161 -29.90 -6.10 -2.49
C SER A 161 -29.66 -7.44 -3.19
N PHE A 162 -28.41 -7.74 -3.57
CA PHE A 162 -28.02 -9.00 -4.19
C PHE A 162 -28.10 -10.16 -3.18
N PRO A 163 -28.41 -11.40 -3.64
CA PRO A 163 -28.46 -12.55 -2.74
C PRO A 163 -27.15 -12.77 -1.98
N GLU A 164 -27.23 -13.53 -0.89
CA GLU A 164 -26.10 -13.82 -0.01
C GLU A 164 -24.85 -14.26 -0.82
N SER A 165 -23.73 -13.59 -0.54
CA SER A 165 -22.52 -13.65 -1.36
C SER A 165 -21.26 -13.53 -0.50
N ASN A 166 -20.13 -13.96 -1.06
CA ASN A 166 -18.79 -13.74 -0.53
C ASN A 166 -18.08 -12.66 -1.35
N GLY A 167 -17.42 -11.73 -0.66
CA GLY A 167 -16.56 -10.72 -1.25
C GLY A 167 -15.10 -11.16 -1.26
N THR A 168 -14.43 -11.07 -2.40
CA THR A 168 -12.98 -11.34 -2.50
C THR A 168 -12.29 -10.28 -3.37
N TRP A 169 -11.02 -10.01 -3.06
CA TRP A 169 -10.18 -9.08 -3.83
C TRP A 169 -9.28 -9.85 -4.82
N SER A 170 -8.99 -9.25 -5.97
CA SER A 170 -7.86 -9.67 -6.81
C SER A 170 -6.53 -9.45 -6.09
N GLN A 171 -5.47 -10.12 -6.53
CA GLN A 171 -4.15 -10.02 -5.91
C GLN A 171 -3.56 -8.60 -5.92
N ASP A 172 -3.86 -7.82 -6.95
CA ASP A 172 -3.45 -6.42 -7.08
C ASP A 172 -4.40 -5.42 -6.38
N HIS A 173 -5.45 -5.94 -5.72
CA HIS A 173 -6.49 -5.19 -5.02
C HIS A 173 -7.22 -4.15 -5.87
N ARG A 174 -7.17 -4.26 -7.20
CA ARG A 174 -7.87 -3.36 -8.12
C ARG A 174 -9.25 -3.88 -8.51
N GLN A 175 -9.52 -5.16 -8.28
CA GLN A 175 -10.81 -5.76 -8.58
C GLN A 175 -11.41 -6.41 -7.35
N PHE A 176 -12.70 -6.18 -7.19
CA PHE A 176 -13.50 -6.78 -6.15
C PHE A 176 -14.57 -7.69 -6.77
N TYR A 177 -14.63 -8.92 -6.28
CA TYR A 177 -15.56 -9.95 -6.74
C TYR A 177 -16.60 -10.22 -5.68
N TRP A 178 -17.87 -10.10 -6.04
CA TRP A 178 -19.00 -10.47 -5.20
C TRP A 178 -19.65 -11.73 -5.79
N THR A 179 -19.40 -12.87 -5.15
CA THR A 179 -19.79 -14.19 -5.67
C THR A 179 -20.89 -14.78 -4.81
N ARG A 180 -22.02 -15.14 -5.43
CA ARG A 180 -23.17 -15.73 -4.73
C ARG A 180 -22.78 -17.05 -4.08
N LYS A 181 -23.27 -17.26 -2.86
CA LYS A 181 -23.13 -18.55 -2.15
C LYS A 181 -24.04 -19.62 -2.74
N ASP A 182 -25.28 -19.25 -3.07
CA ASP A 182 -26.23 -20.13 -3.75
C ASP A 182 -26.43 -19.68 -5.20
N THR A 183 -26.01 -20.52 -6.15
CA THR A 183 -26.21 -20.33 -7.60
C THR A 183 -27.33 -21.20 -8.18
N SER A 184 -27.91 -22.09 -7.37
CA SER A 184 -29.00 -22.98 -7.77
C SER A 184 -30.33 -22.21 -7.86
N THR A 185 -30.60 -21.35 -6.89
CA THR A 185 -31.72 -20.42 -6.93
C THR A 185 -31.49 -19.38 -8.03
N LYS A 186 -32.49 -19.09 -8.87
CA LYS A 186 -32.37 -18.04 -9.89
C LYS A 186 -32.65 -16.66 -9.29
N LEU A 187 -32.03 -15.62 -9.83
CA LEU A 187 -32.38 -14.25 -9.50
C LEU A 187 -33.85 -13.96 -9.86
N LEU A 188 -34.46 -13.03 -9.12
CA LEU A 188 -35.85 -12.64 -9.31
C LEU A 188 -36.02 -11.96 -10.68
N PRO A 189 -37.04 -12.34 -11.47
CA PRO A 189 -37.31 -11.70 -12.75
C PRO A 189 -37.82 -10.27 -12.53
N GLY A 190 -37.39 -9.33 -13.39
CA GLY A 190 -37.83 -7.92 -13.32
C GLY A 190 -37.32 -7.13 -12.11
N PHE A 191 -36.41 -7.70 -11.31
CA PHE A 191 -35.87 -7.06 -10.12
C PHE A 191 -34.58 -6.28 -10.41
N THR A 192 -34.43 -5.13 -9.77
CA THR A 192 -33.18 -4.35 -9.83
C THR A 192 -32.32 -4.65 -8.61
N TYR A 193 -31.12 -5.18 -8.84
CA TYR A 193 -30.13 -5.42 -7.80
C TYR A 193 -29.19 -4.23 -7.66
N THR A 194 -28.98 -3.77 -6.43
CA THR A 194 -28.20 -2.57 -6.10
C THR A 194 -26.95 -2.94 -5.32
N PHE A 195 -25.90 -2.14 -5.48
CA PHE A 195 -24.65 -2.23 -4.75
C PHE A 195 -24.24 -0.80 -4.40
N VAL A 196 -24.04 -0.54 -3.11
CA VAL A 196 -23.58 0.76 -2.60
C VAL A 196 -22.26 0.53 -1.90
N LEU A 197 -21.22 1.18 -2.41
CA LEU A 197 -19.87 1.13 -1.88
C LEU A 197 -19.70 2.26 -0.86
N ASN A 198 -19.63 1.89 0.42
CA ASN A 198 -19.47 2.83 1.53
C ASN A 198 -18.09 2.67 2.16
N GLY A 199 -17.40 3.79 2.37
CA GLY A 199 -16.14 3.81 3.13
C GLY A 199 -14.96 3.10 2.47
N ILE A 200 -15.03 2.75 1.19
CA ILE A 200 -13.90 2.11 0.50
C ILE A 200 -12.76 3.13 0.40
N ARG A 201 -11.66 2.81 1.08
CA ARG A 201 -10.42 3.59 1.10
C ARG A 201 -9.40 2.94 0.19
N ASN A 202 -8.45 3.70 -0.34
CA ASN A 202 -7.24 3.09 -0.86
C ASN A 202 -6.38 2.54 0.29
N LEU A 203 -5.45 1.63 -0.03
CA LEU A 203 -4.55 0.99 0.95
C LEU A 203 -3.78 2.01 1.81
N GLU A 204 -3.69 3.24 1.35
CA GLU A 204 -2.89 4.31 1.91
C GLU A 204 -3.57 5.08 3.06
N ARG A 205 -4.86 4.84 3.40
CA ARG A 205 -5.57 5.51 4.52
C ARG A 205 -5.84 4.63 5.76
N ARG A 206 -4.96 3.68 6.09
CA ARG A 206 -5.07 2.84 7.31
C ARG A 206 -4.34 3.43 8.52
N TYR A 207 -4.95 4.39 9.21
CA TYR A 207 -4.97 4.40 10.69
C TYR A 207 -5.95 5.47 11.21
N HIS A 208 -6.78 5.13 12.19
CA HIS A 208 -7.48 6.08 13.05
C HIS A 208 -7.12 5.72 14.50
N GLY A 209 -6.54 6.67 15.23
CA GLY A 209 -6.43 6.62 16.70
C GLY A 209 -7.80 6.73 17.38
N PRO A 210 -7.85 6.69 18.72
CA PRO A 210 -8.99 6.18 19.49
C PRO A 210 -10.27 7.01 19.30
N ARG A 211 -11.35 6.33 18.92
CA ARG A 211 -12.71 6.87 18.85
C ARG A 211 -13.20 7.24 20.25
N SER A 212 -13.38 8.54 20.51
CA SER A 212 -14.32 8.98 21.53
C SER A 212 -15.69 9.20 20.87
N GLY A 213 -16.70 8.48 21.38
CA GLY A 213 -18.11 8.84 21.29
C GLY A 213 -18.88 8.46 20.01
N GLY A 214 -19.77 7.48 20.15
CA GLY A 214 -21.06 7.52 19.44
C GLY A 214 -21.37 6.38 18.48
N ILE A 215 -22.06 5.37 19.01
CA ILE A 215 -22.95 4.41 18.33
C ILE A 215 -22.35 3.62 17.15
N GLU A 216 -21.68 2.50 17.45
CA GLU A 216 -21.55 1.40 16.48
C GLU A 216 -22.71 0.42 16.66
N PRO A 217 -23.33 0.02 15.54
CA PRO A 217 -23.32 -1.40 15.28
C PRO A 217 -22.91 -1.74 13.83
N PHE A 218 -22.49 -3.00 13.69
CA PHE A 218 -22.27 -3.78 12.47
C PHE A 218 -20.83 -3.85 11.93
N LYS A 219 -20.05 -4.75 12.56
CA LYS A 219 -19.00 -5.51 11.90
C LYS A 219 -19.60 -6.46 10.86
N SER A 220 -19.01 -6.53 9.67
CA SER A 220 -18.62 -7.80 9.01
C SER A 220 -18.14 -7.55 7.58
N LEU A 221 -16.88 -7.86 7.31
CA LEU A 221 -16.53 -8.85 6.29
C LEU A 221 -15.59 -9.82 7.02
N ALA A 222 -16.02 -11.06 7.19
CA ALA A 222 -15.23 -12.09 7.83
C ALA A 222 -13.87 -12.20 7.12
N ASP A 223 -12.82 -12.30 7.93
CA ASP A 223 -11.41 -12.41 7.58
C ASP A 223 -10.67 -11.07 7.35
N CYS A 224 -10.44 -10.36 8.46
CA CYS A 224 -9.11 -9.79 8.71
C CYS A 224 -8.20 -10.88 9.24
#